data_AF-A0A964XV58-F1
#
_entry.id   AF-A0A964XV58-F1
#
_cell.length_a   1.000
_cell.length_b   1.000
_cell.length_c   1.000
_cell.angle_alpha   90.00
_cell.angle_beta   90.00
_cell.angle_gamma   90.00
#
_symmetry.space_group_name_H-M   'P 1'
#
loop_
_entity.id
_entity.type
_entity.pdbx_description
1 polymer ?
#
loop_
_entity_poly.entity_id
_entity_poly.type
_entity_poly.pdbx_seq_one_letter_code
_entity_poly.pdbx_strand_id
1 'polypeptide(L)'
;TGYTRHLRELLMLFHQADLLITNDGGPGHFASLTPIQTLVFFGPETSRLYGPISPRATVLESGMACSPCLSAYNHRDSFCDGDNRCLQVIEPAQVLSMALQRLSS
;
A
#
# COMPACT_ATOMS: atom_id res chain seq x y z
N THR A 1 8.74 19.51 -6.01
CA THR A 1 7.55 20.09 -5.34
C THR A 1 6.67 18.93 -4.89
N GLY A 2 6.15 18.94 -3.66
CA GLY A 2 5.21 17.89 -3.20
C GLY A 2 5.46 17.25 -1.82
N TYR A 3 6.32 17.82 -0.95
CA TYR A 3 6.51 17.29 0.41
C TYR A 3 5.66 18.05 1.43
N THR A 4 5.06 17.32 2.36
CA THR A 4 4.52 17.87 3.61
C THR A 4 5.68 18.08 4.59
N ARG A 5 5.69 19.21 5.31
CA ARG A 5 6.74 19.48 6.32
C ARG A 5 6.44 18.82 7.65
N HIS A 6 5.15 18.57 7.92
CA HIS A 6 4.68 17.99 9.15
C HIS A 6 3.65 16.90 8.88
N LEU A 7 3.63 15.86 9.72
CA LEU A 7 2.66 14.77 9.63
C LEU A 7 1.21 15.28 9.62
N ARG A 8 0.92 16.35 10.39
CA ARG A 8 -0.42 16.97 10.42
C ARG A 8 -0.90 17.39 9.03
N GLU A 9 -0.01 17.87 8.17
CA GLU A 9 -0.36 18.33 6.83
C GLU A 9 -0.76 17.15 5.95
N LEU A 10 -0.07 16.01 6.09
CA LEU A 10 -0.42 14.77 5.41
C LEU A 10 -1.80 14.26 5.85
N LEU A 11 -2.07 14.25 7.16
CA LEU A 11 -3.38 13.83 7.69
C LEU A 11 -4.51 14.75 7.24
N MET A 12 -4.26 16.05 7.08
CA MET A 12 -5.24 17.00 6.54
C MET A 12 -5.53 16.71 5.06
N LEU A 13 -4.52 16.38 4.26
CA LEU A 13 -4.73 15.94 2.88
C LEU A 13 -5.56 14.66 2.83
N PHE A 14 -5.29 13.70 3.72
CA PHE A 14 -6.09 12.48 3.79
C PHE A 14 -7.54 12.71 4.22
N HIS A 15 -7.85 13.76 4.98
CA HIS A 15 -9.25 14.12 5.27
C HIS A 15 -9.97 14.77 4.09
N GLN A 16 -9.24 15.27 3.10
CA GLN A 16 -9.79 15.96 1.93
C GLN A 16 -9.79 15.08 0.67
N ALA A 17 -9.17 13.91 0.72
CA ALA A 17 -9.12 12.96 -0.39
C ALA A 17 -10.04 11.77 -0.11
N ASP A 18 -10.66 11.26 -1.18
CA ASP A 18 -11.58 10.12 -1.09
C ASP A 18 -10.85 8.77 -1.08
N LEU A 19 -9.69 8.70 -1.74
CA LEU A 19 -8.93 7.47 -1.94
C LEU A 19 -7.42 7.74 -1.90
N LEU A 20 -6.69 6.92 -1.15
CA LEU A 20 -5.23 6.81 -1.18
C LEU A 20 -4.83 5.50 -1.86
N ILE A 21 -3.99 5.60 -2.90
CA ILE A 21 -3.30 4.46 -3.49
C ILE A 21 -1.82 4.60 -3.16
N THR A 22 -1.24 3.62 -2.46
CA THR A 22 0.13 3.73 -1.91
C THR A 22 0.83 2.38 -1.87
N ASN A 23 2.16 2.40 -1.77
CA ASN A 23 2.94 1.21 -1.39
C ASN A 23 2.83 0.91 0.12
N ASP A 24 3.47 -0.17 0.56
CA ASP A 24 3.64 -0.65 1.93
C ASP A 24 4.48 0.26 2.87
N GLY A 25 4.42 1.57 2.63
CA GLY A 25 5.10 2.59 3.42
C GLY A 25 4.20 3.27 4.46
N GLY A 26 4.81 4.19 5.21
CA GLY A 26 4.16 4.97 6.28
C GLY A 26 2.80 5.61 5.92
N PRO A 27 2.59 6.20 4.71
CA PRO A 27 1.31 6.79 4.34
C PRO A 27 0.10 5.86 4.51
N GLY A 28 0.23 4.58 4.14
CA GLY A 28 -0.85 3.60 4.29
C GLY A 28 -1.25 3.38 5.75
N HIS A 29 -0.29 3.43 6.68
CA HIS A 29 -0.56 3.34 8.11
C HIS A 29 -1.22 4.60 8.67
N PHE A 30 -0.72 5.78 8.27
CA PHE A 30 -1.27 7.05 8.75
C PHE A 30 -2.68 7.32 8.23
N ALA A 31 -3.02 6.79 7.05
CA ALA A 31 -4.38 6.82 6.52
C ALA A 31 -5.40 6.13 7.43
N SER A 32 -4.98 5.14 8.24
CA SER A 32 -5.86 4.51 9.23
C SER A 32 -6.39 5.48 10.29
N LEU A 33 -5.73 6.62 10.50
CA LEU A 33 -6.16 7.68 11.43
C LEU A 33 -7.24 8.59 10.85
N THR A 34 -7.63 8.41 9.58
CA THR A 34 -8.60 9.26 8.89
C THR A 34 -9.71 8.43 8.23
N PRO A 35 -10.78 9.07 7.72
CA PRO A 35 -11.87 8.37 7.02
C PRO A 35 -11.52 7.87 5.61
N ILE A 36 -10.33 8.15 5.07
CA ILE A 36 -9.98 7.86 3.68
C ILE A 36 -10.02 6.36 3.37
N GLN A 37 -10.49 6.00 2.17
CA GLN A 37 -10.33 4.65 1.62
C GLN A 37 -8.88 4.43 1.20
N THR A 38 -8.31 3.24 1.40
CA THR A 38 -6.90 3.01 1.04
C THR A 38 -6.73 1.71 0.25
N LEU A 39 -6.00 1.77 -0.86
CA LEU A 39 -5.43 0.62 -1.56
C LEU A 39 -3.93 0.60 -1.31
N VAL A 40 -3.41 -0.48 -0.71
CA VAL A 40 -1.99 -0.60 -0.36
C VAL A 40 -1.36 -1.79 -1.05
N PHE A 41 -0.29 -1.55 -1.81
CA PHE A 41 0.45 -2.62 -2.46
C PHE A 41 1.40 -3.31 -1.50
N PHE A 42 1.35 -4.64 -1.46
CA PHE A 42 2.31 -5.51 -0.81
C PHE A 42 2.87 -6.52 -1.83
N GLY A 43 4.14 -6.86 -1.67
CA GLY A 43 4.84 -7.76 -2.57
C GLY A 43 6.06 -8.37 -1.90
N PRO A 44 7.22 -7.70 -1.82
CA PRO A 44 8.37 -8.26 -1.12
C PRO A 44 8.11 -8.55 0.36
N GLU A 45 7.39 -7.66 1.04
CA GLU A 45 7.05 -7.79 2.46
C GLU A 45 5.64 -8.36 2.69
N THR A 46 5.37 -8.86 3.91
CA THR A 46 4.06 -9.44 4.26
C THR A 46 3.11 -8.41 4.90
N SER A 47 1.92 -8.29 4.31
CA SER A 47 0.81 -7.50 4.84
C SER A 47 0.23 -8.07 6.15
N ARG A 48 0.41 -9.38 6.38
CA ARG A 48 -0.08 -10.05 7.58
C ARG A 48 0.56 -9.49 8.85
N LEU A 49 1.79 -9.00 8.76
CA LEU A 49 2.52 -8.40 9.87
C LEU A 49 2.49 -6.87 9.83
N TYR A 50 2.63 -6.28 8.65
CA TYR A 50 2.81 -4.84 8.48
C TYR A 50 1.67 -4.15 7.74
N GLY A 51 0.51 -4.79 7.58
CA GLY A 51 -0.65 -4.19 6.95
C GLY A 51 -1.21 -3.01 7.75
N PRO A 52 -1.86 -2.04 7.10
CA PRO A 52 -2.59 -0.98 7.80
C PRO A 52 -3.71 -1.55 8.66
N ILE A 53 -3.83 -1.03 9.89
CA ILE A 53 -4.90 -1.42 10.81
C ILE A 53 -6.12 -0.53 10.55
N SER A 54 -6.88 -0.82 9.50
CA SER A 54 -8.11 -0.10 9.16
C SER A 54 -9.09 -0.97 8.36
N PRO A 55 -10.39 -0.96 8.69
CA PRO A 55 -11.39 -1.66 7.88
C PRO A 55 -11.60 -1.01 6.50
N ARG A 56 -11.09 0.21 6.29
CA ARG A 56 -11.15 0.93 5.00
C ARG A 56 -9.91 0.70 4.13
N ALA A 57 -8.93 -0.04 4.65
CA ALA A 57 -7.75 -0.44 3.89
C ALA A 57 -8.02 -1.73 3.14
N THR A 58 -7.50 -1.82 1.93
CA THR A 58 -7.50 -3.03 1.11
C THR A 58 -6.10 -3.26 0.62
N VAL A 59 -5.58 -4.43 0.94
CA VAL A 59 -4.25 -4.84 0.51
C VAL A 59 -4.33 -5.45 -0.88
N LEU A 60 -3.43 -5.01 -1.74
CA LEU A 60 -3.22 -5.53 -3.08
C LEU A 60 -1.93 -6.35 -3.05
N GLU A 61 -2.08 -7.67 -3.16
CA GLU A 61 -0.98 -8.62 -3.14
C GLU A 61 -1.28 -9.74 -4.14
N SER A 62 -0.26 -10.15 -4.90
CA SER A 62 -0.43 -11.11 -6.01
C SER A 62 -0.46 -12.57 -5.57
N GLY A 63 -0.01 -12.87 -4.35
CA GLY A 63 0.15 -14.25 -3.87
C GLY A 63 1.18 -15.06 -4.64
N MET A 64 2.09 -14.42 -5.39
CA MET A 64 3.16 -15.12 -6.10
C MET A 64 4.04 -15.91 -5.14
N ALA A 65 4.48 -17.10 -5.55
CA ALA A 65 5.34 -17.97 -4.74
C ALA A 65 6.68 -17.34 -4.33
N CYS A 66 7.12 -16.29 -5.03
CA CYS A 66 8.33 -15.55 -4.65
C CYS A 66 8.13 -14.59 -3.47
N SER A 67 6.91 -14.38 -2.98
CA SER A 67 6.56 -13.40 -1.95
C SER A 67 5.90 -14.09 -0.73
N PRO A 68 6.18 -13.65 0.51
CA PRO A 68 7.14 -12.59 0.87
C PRO A 68 8.59 -13.07 0.77
N CYS A 69 9.47 -12.24 0.22
CA CYS A 69 10.91 -12.51 0.10
C CYS A 69 11.78 -11.55 0.92
N LEU A 70 11.20 -10.51 1.50
CA LEU A 70 11.88 -9.54 2.33
C LEU A 70 11.38 -9.71 3.78
N SER A 71 12.31 -9.69 4.73
CA SER A 71 12.02 -9.80 6.16
C SER A 71 13.16 -9.24 7.00
N ALA A 72 12.92 -9.08 8.31
CA ALA A 72 14.01 -8.77 9.24
C ALA A 72 15.01 -9.93 9.41
N TYR A 73 14.57 -11.18 9.21
CA TYR A 73 15.37 -12.38 9.45
C TYR A 73 16.41 -12.66 8.37
N ASN A 74 16.16 -12.21 7.13
CA ASN A 74 17.11 -12.28 6.02
C ASN A 74 17.81 -10.94 5.78
N HIS A 75 17.85 -10.04 6.76
CA HIS A 75 18.49 -8.72 6.63
C HIS A 75 17.99 -7.88 5.45
N ARG A 76 16.72 -8.07 5.05
CA ARG A 76 16.14 -7.42 3.87
C ARG A 76 16.85 -7.79 2.56
N ASP A 77 17.53 -8.93 2.53
CA ASP A 77 18.18 -9.48 1.35
C ASP A 77 17.18 -10.35 0.59
N SER A 78 16.92 -9.98 -0.66
CA SER A 78 15.95 -10.66 -1.52
C SER A 78 16.65 -11.22 -2.74
N PHE A 79 16.37 -12.49 -3.04
CA PHE A 79 16.89 -13.18 -4.22
C PHE A 79 16.41 -12.56 -5.55
N CYS A 80 15.37 -11.72 -5.53
CA CYS A 80 14.86 -11.09 -6.75
C CYS A 80 15.69 -9.88 -7.23
N ASP A 81 16.66 -9.41 -6.44
CA ASP A 81 17.57 -8.29 -6.78
C ASP A 81 16.84 -7.05 -7.35
N GLY A 82 15.68 -6.74 -6.77
CA GLY A 82 14.84 -5.63 -7.21
C GLY A 82 13.87 -5.91 -8.36
N ASP A 83 13.93 -7.05 -9.04
CA ASP A 83 12.91 -7.49 -10.00
C ASP A 83 11.68 -8.05 -9.27
N ASN A 84 10.91 -7.12 -8.69
CA ASN A 84 9.71 -7.36 -7.89
C ASN A 84 8.51 -7.83 -8.72
N ARG A 85 8.63 -8.98 -9.39
CA ARG A 85 7.55 -9.59 -10.19
C ARG A 85 6.24 -9.73 -9.41
N CYS A 86 6.31 -9.98 -8.11
CA CYS A 86 5.15 -10.02 -7.21
C CYS A 86 4.31 -8.73 -7.23
N LEU A 87 4.90 -7.56 -7.52
CA LEU A 87 4.18 -6.30 -7.71
C LEU A 87 3.83 -6.06 -9.19
N GLN A 88 4.73 -6.41 -10.11
CA GLN A 88 4.54 -6.13 -11.54
C GLN A 88 3.36 -6.90 -12.16
N VAL A 89 3.01 -8.07 -11.62
CA VAL A 89 1.84 -8.83 -12.09
C VAL A 89 0.50 -8.23 -11.63
N ILE A 90 0.50 -7.24 -10.72
CA ILE A 90 -0.71 -6.54 -10.31
C ILE A 90 -1.04 -5.51 -11.40
N GLU A 91 -1.98 -5.87 -12.27
CA GLU A 91 -2.30 -5.07 -13.45
C GLU A 91 -2.92 -3.69 -13.08
N PRO A 92 -2.43 -2.58 -13.65
CA PRO A 92 -2.99 -1.26 -13.40
C PRO A 92 -4.49 -1.16 -13.70
N ALA A 93 -5.00 -1.91 -14.67
CA ALA A 93 -6.42 -1.96 -15.01
C ALA A 93 -7.28 -2.53 -13.86
N GLN A 94 -6.78 -3.55 -13.16
CA GLN A 94 -7.46 -4.12 -11.98
C GLN A 94 -7.52 -3.07 -10.87
N VAL A 95 -6.40 -2.38 -10.60
CA VAL A 95 -6.32 -1.34 -9.56
C VAL A 95 -7.26 -0.19 -9.89
N LEU A 96 -7.30 0.26 -11.16
CA LEU A 96 -8.18 1.32 -11.61
C LEU A 96 -9.65 0.96 -11.42
N SER A 97 -10.05 -0.26 -11.78
CA SER A 97 -11.42 -0.74 -11.57
C SER A 97 -11.83 -0.70 -10.08
N MET A 98 -10.96 -1.20 -9.20
CA MET A 98 -11.18 -1.14 -7.75
C MET A 98 -11.26 0.30 -7.22
N ALA A 99 -10.39 1.18 -7.72
CA ALA A 99 -10.37 2.59 -7.34
C ALA A 99 -11.68 3.28 -7.70
N LEU A 100 -12.16 3.11 -8.94
CA LEU A 100 -13.43 3.68 -9.40
C LEU A 100 -14.63 3.15 -8.60
N GLN A 101 -14.63 1.85 -8.25
CA GLN A 101 -15.66 1.28 -7.40
C GLN A 101 -15.71 1.97 -6.03
N ARG A 102 -14.54 2.23 -5.41
CA ARG A 102 -14.46 2.92 -4.10
C ARG A 102 -14.82 4.39 -4.14
N LEU A 103 -14.61 5.06 -5.28
CA LEU A 103 -15.00 6.46 -5.46
C LEU A 103 -16.50 6.62 -5.74
N SER A 104 -17.18 5.56 -6.14
CA SER A 104 -18.62 5.56 -6.42
C SER A 104 -19.52 5.22 -5.22
N SER A 105 -18.93 4.82 -4.10
CA SER A 105 -19.61 4.43 -2.85
C SER A 105 -19.59 5.56 -1.83
#